data_AF-A0A662QNZ0-F1
#
_entry.id   AF-A0A662QNZ0-F1
#
_cell.length_a   1.000
_cell.length_b   1.000
_cell.length_c   1.000
_cell.angle_alpha   90.00
_cell.angle_beta   90.00
_cell.angle_gamma   90.00
#
_symmetry.space_group_name_H-M   'P 1'
#
loop_
_entity.id
_entity.type
_entity.pdbx_description
1 polymer ?
#
loop_
_entity_poly.entity_id
_entity_poly.type
_entity_poly.pdbx_seq_one_letter_code
_entity_poly.pdbx_strand_id
1 'polypeptide(L)' 'MRRGFRSFDGAESFLNLNHIIHNFVNPHQGLNGKTPAEESGVNLMLGRKKLLDLIRKRAYTLTDRE' A
#
# COMPACT_ATOMS: atom_id res chain seq x y z
N MET A 1 -11.00 -9.33 -26.51
CA MET A 1 -10.67 -8.89 -25.13
C MET A 1 -9.82 -9.97 -24.46
N ARG A 2 -8.57 -9.69 -24.06
CA ARG A 2 -7.82 -10.63 -23.19
C ARG A 2 -8.38 -10.50 -21.78
N ARG A 3 -9.10 -11.54 -21.33
CA ARG A 3 -9.56 -11.70 -19.95
C ARG A 3 -8.45 -12.37 -19.16
N GLY A 4 -7.86 -11.67 -18.18
CA GLY A 4 -6.85 -12.23 -17.26
C GLY A 4 -5.47 -11.57 -17.31
N PHE A 5 -4.66 -11.88 -16.29
CA PHE A 5 -3.26 -11.43 -16.19
C PHE A 5 -2.38 -12.12 -17.23
N ARG A 6 -1.31 -11.43 -17.66
CA ARG A 6 -0.37 -11.96 -18.66
C ARG A 6 0.64 -12.96 -18.09
N SER A 7 0.90 -12.90 -16.79
CA SER A 7 1.81 -13.77 -16.04
C SER A 7 1.36 -13.88 -14.58
N PHE A 8 1.84 -14.90 -13.88
CA PHE A 8 1.65 -15.05 -12.44
C PHE A 8 2.30 -13.89 -11.68
N ASP A 9 3.54 -13.53 -12.00
CA ASP A 9 4.26 -12.42 -11.35
C ASP A 9 3.51 -11.09 -11.47
N GLY A 10 2.88 -10.84 -12.64
CA GLY A 10 2.07 -9.65 -12.86
C GLY A 10 0.77 -9.68 -12.04
N ALA A 11 0.15 -10.85 -11.92
CA ALA A 11 -1.03 -11.04 -11.08
C ALA A 11 -0.69 -10.82 -9.59
N GLU A 12 0.41 -11.41 -9.13
CA GLU A 12 0.90 -11.29 -7.76
C GLU A 12 1.23 -9.82 -7.43
N SER A 13 2.00 -9.15 -8.30
CA SER A 13 2.33 -7.73 -8.13
C SER A 13 1.07 -6.86 -8.03
N PHE A 14 0.06 -7.15 -8.85
CA PHE A 14 -1.20 -6.42 -8.82
C PHE A 14 -2.00 -6.70 -7.54
N LEU A 15 -2.09 -7.95 -7.10
CA LEU A 15 -2.77 -8.32 -5.85
C LEU A 15 -2.09 -7.70 -4.64
N ASN A 16 -0.75 -7.71 -4.61
CA ASN A 16 0.03 -7.07 -3.56
C ASN A 16 -0.21 -5.55 -3.52
N LEU A 17 -0.29 -4.88 -4.67
CA LEU A 17 -0.67 -3.47 -4.72
C LEU A 17 -2.07 -3.23 -4.15
N ASN A 18 -3.05 -4.08 -4.48
CA ASN A 18 -4.39 -3.98 -3.90
C ASN A 18 -4.39 -4.14 -2.38
N HIS A 19 -3.62 -5.10 -1.84
CA HIS A 19 -3.44 -5.24 -0.39
C HIS A 19 -2.83 -4.00 0.24
N ILE A 20 -1.81 -3.39 -0.38
CA ILE A 20 -1.19 -2.16 0.12
C ILE A 20 -2.23 -1.02 0.14
N ILE A 21 -2.98 -0.84 -0.95
CA ILE A 21 -3.98 0.22 -1.06
C ILE A 21 -5.08 0.03 0.00
N HIS A 22 -5.60 -1.18 0.15
CA HIS A 22 -6.65 -1.48 1.12
C HIS A 22 -6.20 -1.22 2.56
N ASN A 23 -4.99 -1.66 2.92
CA ASN A 23 -4.50 -1.62 4.29
C ASN A 23 -3.91 -0.27 4.70
N PHE A 24 -3.27 0.46 3.77
CA PHE A 24 -2.46 1.64 4.13
C PHE A 24 -2.90 2.93 3.44
N VAL A 25 -3.71 2.88 2.38
CA VAL A 25 -4.07 4.08 1.61
C VAL A 25 -5.53 4.47 1.82
N ASN A 26 -6.46 3.54 1.60
CA ASN A 26 -7.88 3.85 1.57
C ASN A 26 -8.49 3.82 2.97
N PRO A 27 -9.07 4.93 3.45
CA PRO A 27 -9.85 4.93 4.67
C PRO A 27 -11.18 4.19 4.47
N HIS A 28 -11.65 3.52 5.52
CA HIS A 28 -12.91 2.77 5.50
C HIS A 28 -13.94 3.43 6.41
N GLN A 29 -15.17 3.54 5.94
CA GLN A 29 -16.26 4.13 6.73
C GLN A 29 -16.53 3.34 8.02
N GLY A 30 -16.46 2.00 7.96
CA GLY A 30 -16.62 1.13 9.13
C GLY A 30 -15.49 1.25 10.17
N LEU A 31 -14.39 1.92 9.83
CA LEU A 31 -13.26 2.20 10.73
C LEU A 31 -13.19 3.69 11.10
N ASN A 32 -14.32 4.39 11.09
CA ASN A 32 -14.38 5.84 11.36
C ASN A 32 -13.45 6.67 10.45
N GLY A 33 -13.29 6.26 9.19
CA GLY A 33 -12.43 6.95 8.23
C GLY A 33 -10.93 6.66 8.40
N LYS A 34 -10.55 5.63 9.15
CA LYS A 34 -9.18 5.13 9.24
C LYS A 34 -8.91 4.03 8.23
N THR A 35 -7.64 3.80 7.93
CA THR A 35 -7.19 2.58 7.23
C THR A 35 -7.10 1.40 8.22
N PRO A 36 -7.10 0.15 7.75
CA PRO A 36 -6.91 -1.02 8.63
C PRO A 36 -5.57 -0.98 9.37
N ALA A 37 -4.50 -0.47 8.75
CA ALA A 37 -3.23 -0.26 9.41
C ALA A 37 -3.33 0.78 10.55
N GLU A 38 -4.04 1.88 10.33
CA GLU A 38 -4.26 2.89 11.37
C GLU A 38 -5.10 2.36 12.54
N GLU A 39 -6.15 1.58 12.25
CA GLU A 39 -6.99 0.98 13.29
C GLU A 39 -6.25 -0.08 14.11
N SER A 40 -5.35 -0.82 13.48
CA SER A 40 -4.47 -1.80 14.17
C SER A 40 -3.29 -1.18 14.91
N GLY A 41 -3.17 0.15 14.93
CA GLY A 41 -2.08 0.86 15.61
C GLY A 41 -0.76 0.92 14.82
N VAL A 42 -0.74 0.46 13.56
CA VAL A 42 0.42 0.57 12.67
C VAL A 42 0.47 1.96 12.05
N ASN A 43 1.08 2.91 12.76
CA ASN A 43 1.22 4.28 12.30
C ASN A 43 2.55 4.50 11.57
N LEU A 44 2.52 4.47 10.24
CA LEU A 44 3.68 4.76 9.39
C LEU A 44 3.92 6.28 9.17
N MET A 45 3.13 7.14 9.82
CA MET A 45 3.15 8.60 9.66
C MET A 45 3.04 9.01 8.19
N LEU A 46 2.08 8.44 7.48
CA LEU A 46 1.81 8.75 6.08
C LEU A 46 1.00 10.06 6.00
N GLY A 47 1.39 10.94 5.08
CA GLY A 47 0.68 12.20 4.84
C GLY A 47 -0.52 12.02 3.90
N ARG A 48 -0.99 13.12 3.31
CA ARG A 48 -2.11 13.11 2.36
C ARG A 48 -1.84 12.24 1.12
N LYS A 49 -0.58 12.12 0.70
CA LYS A 49 -0.15 11.33 -0.46
C LYS A 49 0.37 9.94 -0.03
N LYS A 50 -0.46 9.17 0.70
CA LYS A 50 -0.06 7.93 1.38
C LYS A 50 0.74 6.95 0.50
N LEU A 51 0.31 6.69 -0.74
CA LEU A 51 1.03 5.79 -1.65
C LEU A 51 2.42 6.32 -2.05
N LEU A 52 2.54 7.62 -2.33
CA LEU A 52 3.83 8.25 -2.66
C LEU A 52 4.77 8.20 -1.45
N ASP A 53 4.25 8.45 -0.25
CA ASP A 53 5.04 8.40 0.97
C ASP A 53 5.55 6.98 1.27
N LEU A 54 4.75 5.94 0.99
CA LEU A 54 5.20 4.54 1.07
C LEU A 54 6.35 4.24 0.11
N ILE A 55 6.22 4.66 -1.15
CA ILE A 55 7.28 4.48 -2.17
C ILE A 55 8.57 5.19 -1.72
N ARG A 56 8.45 6.44 -1.26
CA ARG A 56 9.58 7.22 -0.74
C ARG A 56 10.26 6.54 0.44
N LYS A 57 9.49 6.12 1.46
CA LYS A 57 10.03 5.41 2.63
C LYS A 57 10.81 4.16 2.21
N ARG A 58 10.28 3.38 1.27
CA ARG A 58 10.99 2.21 0.73
C ARG A 58 12.29 2.58 0.03
N ALA A 59 12.29 3.63 -0.78
CA ALA A 59 13.47 4.11 -1.51
C ALA A 59 14.56 4.61 -0.55
N TYR A 60 14.21 5.43 0.45
CA TYR A 60 15.17 5.92 1.45
C TYR A 60 15.76 4.78 2.29
N THR A 61 14.94 3.81 2.69
CA THR A 61 15.42 2.62 3.44
C THR A 61 16.45 1.79 2.65
N LEU A 62 16.50 1.91 1.32
CA LEU A 62 17.51 1.25 0.49
C LEU A 62 18.83 2.03 0.48
N THR A 63 18.75 3.36 0.48
CA THR A 63 19.94 4.24 0.48
C THR A 63 20.70 4.22 1.80
N ASP A 64 20.01 3.95 2.91
CA ASP A 64 20.62 3.85 4.25
C ASP A 64 21.21 2.46 4.58
N ARG A 65 21.06 1.48 3.66
CA ARG A 65 21.51 0.09 3.86
C ARG A 65 22.70 -0.31 2.97
N GLU A 66 23.23 0.62 2.19
CA GLU A 66 24.46 0.51 1.40
C GLU A 66 25.57 1.35 2.03
#